data_AF-A0A537NKU0-F1
#
_entry.id   AF-A0A537NKU0-F1
#
_cell.length_a   1.000
_cell.length_b   1.000
_cell.length_c   1.000
_cell.angle_alpha   90.00
_cell.angle_beta   90.00
_cell.angle_gamma   90.00
#
_symmetry.space_group_name_H-M   'P 1'
#
loop_
_entity.id
_entity.type
_entity.pdbx_description
1 polymer ?
#
loop_
_entity_poly.entity_id
_entity_poly.type
_entity_poly.pdbx_seq_one_letter_code
_entity_poly.pdbx_strand_id
1 'polypeptide(L)'
;MIPMMPRTGLPWRRLIVAALAALSIVLYWSHVAERGQRLEARDAATAPAETRDNVDKARANVGFVDQRRLDEHYAKHGAEFGAITKQDYLRQAQLLRDAAVGGPVLQTVRADGVTTRFDRQTGAFVAFNANGTIRTFFKPNDGERYYRRQAERTGE
;
A
#
# COMPACT_ATOMS: atom_id res chain seq x y z
N MET A 1 -0.41 42.82 44.65
CA MET A 1 -0.96 41.49 44.34
C MET A 1 -2.13 41.66 43.37
N ILE A 2 -1.93 41.34 42.09
CA ILE A 2 -2.99 41.20 41.07
C ILE A 2 -2.56 40.00 40.18
N PRO A 3 -3.43 39.01 39.91
CA PRO A 3 -3.05 37.71 39.35
C PRO A 3 -2.82 37.72 37.83
N MET A 4 -1.82 36.98 37.37
CA MET A 4 -1.62 36.57 35.98
C MET A 4 -2.64 35.48 35.60
N MET A 5 -3.32 35.64 34.47
CA MET A 5 -4.04 34.55 33.80
C MET A 5 -3.18 33.95 32.67
N PRO A 6 -3.17 32.61 32.47
CA PRO A 6 -2.60 32.01 31.27
C PRO A 6 -3.58 32.08 30.10
N ARG A 7 -3.09 32.52 28.93
CA ARG A 7 -3.78 32.34 27.65
C ARG A 7 -3.14 31.18 26.87
N THR A 8 -3.86 30.07 26.74
CA THR A 8 -3.54 29.02 25.76
C THR A 8 -4.82 28.48 25.14
N GLY A 9 -5.30 29.16 24.09
CA GLY A 9 -6.29 28.62 23.16
C GLY A 9 -5.57 28.17 21.89
N LEU A 10 -5.66 26.90 21.54
CA LEU A 10 -5.08 26.35 20.31
C LEU A 10 -5.67 27.09 19.10
N PRO A 11 -4.85 27.68 18.20
CA PRO A 11 -5.33 28.68 17.24
C PRO A 11 -6.26 28.05 16.18
N TRP A 12 -7.47 28.59 16.04
CA TRP A 12 -8.55 28.16 15.12
C TRP A 12 -8.10 27.96 13.67
N ARG A 13 -7.02 28.62 13.26
CA ARG A 13 -6.36 28.43 11.97
C ARG A 13 -5.91 26.98 11.72
N ARG A 14 -5.55 26.22 12.77
CA ARG A 14 -5.13 24.80 12.66
C ARG A 14 -6.32 23.85 12.47
N LEU A 15 -7.48 24.19 13.01
CA LEU A 15 -8.70 23.38 12.88
C LEU A 15 -9.31 23.52 11.48
N ILE A 16 -9.27 24.72 10.89
CA ILE A 16 -9.77 24.97 9.53
C ILE A 16 -8.90 24.28 8.47
N VAL A 17 -7.57 24.28 8.62
CA VAL A 17 -6.66 23.58 7.70
C VAL A 17 -6.83 22.05 7.79
N ALA A 18 -7.04 21.50 8.99
CA ALA A 18 -7.30 20.06 9.16
C ALA A 18 -8.66 19.63 8.55
N ALA A 19 -9.70 20.45 8.68
CA ALA A 19 -11.01 20.18 8.08
C ALA A 19 -10.99 20.23 6.54
N LEU A 20 -10.24 21.17 5.95
CA LEU A 20 -10.04 21.23 4.49
C LEU A 20 -9.19 20.06 3.97
N ALA A 21 -8.21 19.58 4.74
CA ALA A 21 -7.44 18.38 4.40
C ALA A 21 -8.34 17.12 4.43
N ALA A 22 -9.19 16.95 5.44
CA ALA A 22 -10.13 15.83 5.49
C ALA A 22 -11.18 15.89 4.37
N LEU A 23 -11.71 17.08 4.05
CA LEU A 23 -12.67 17.26 2.96
C LEU A 23 -12.04 17.01 1.59
N SER A 24 -10.80 17.46 1.37
CA SER A 24 -10.06 17.16 0.13
C SER A 24 -9.70 15.69 -0.01
N ILE A 25 -9.39 14.99 1.10
CA ILE A 25 -9.22 13.53 1.11
C ILE A 25 -10.54 12.84 0.72
N VAL A 26 -11.67 13.17 1.36
CA VAL A 26 -12.97 12.56 1.07
C VAL A 26 -13.43 12.82 -0.37
N LEU A 27 -13.30 14.06 -0.87
CA LEU A 27 -13.62 14.41 -2.25
C LEU A 27 -12.67 13.73 -3.26
N TYR A 28 -11.40 13.55 -2.89
CA TYR A 28 -10.43 12.78 -3.68
C TYR A 28 -10.81 11.29 -3.77
N TRP A 29 -11.20 10.64 -2.66
CA TRP A 29 -11.70 9.25 -2.67
C TRP A 29 -13.00 9.11 -3.49
N SER A 30 -13.88 10.12 -3.43
CA SER A 30 -15.11 10.16 -4.23
C SER A 30 -14.81 10.19 -5.73
N HIS A 31 -13.87 11.04 -6.14
CA HIS A 31 -13.58 11.27 -7.56
C HIS A 31 -12.66 10.20 -8.19
N VAL A 32 -11.86 9.50 -7.38
CA VAL A 32 -11.03 8.36 -7.79
C VAL A 32 -11.89 7.10 -7.99
N ALA A 33 -12.91 6.87 -7.16
CA ALA A 33 -13.82 5.73 -7.29
C ALA A 33 -14.62 5.76 -8.61
N GLU A 34 -15.11 6.93 -9.02
CA GLU A 34 -15.91 7.07 -10.26
C GLU A 34 -15.09 6.89 -11.55
N ARG A 35 -13.79 7.23 -11.53
CA ARG A 35 -12.91 7.04 -12.69
C ARG A 35 -12.48 5.59 -12.88
N GLY A 36 -12.35 4.82 -11.80
CA GLY A 36 -12.12 3.37 -11.86
C GLY A 36 -13.28 2.63 -12.51
N GLN A 37 -14.51 2.92 -12.09
CA GLN A 37 -15.71 2.21 -12.59
C GLN A 37 -15.96 2.36 -14.10
N ARG A 38 -15.61 3.50 -14.70
CA ARG A 38 -15.83 3.76 -16.14
C ARG A 38 -14.81 3.07 -17.05
N LEU A 39 -13.62 2.78 -16.53
CA LEU A 39 -12.57 2.05 -17.27
C LEU A 39 -12.75 0.53 -17.10
N GLU A 40 -13.08 0.07 -15.90
CA GLU A 40 -13.47 -1.32 -15.61
C GLU A 40 -14.67 -1.77 -16.46
N ALA A 41 -15.68 -0.91 -16.65
CA ALA A 41 -16.86 -1.23 -17.48
C ALA A 41 -16.54 -1.41 -18.98
N ARG A 42 -15.39 -0.92 -19.47
CA ARG A 42 -14.96 -1.11 -20.86
C ARG A 42 -14.17 -2.41 -21.07
N ASP A 43 -13.46 -2.87 -20.05
CA ASP A 43 -12.63 -4.10 -20.10
C ASP A 43 -13.35 -5.34 -19.51
N ALA A 44 -14.46 -5.16 -18.78
CA ALA A 44 -15.19 -6.25 -18.13
C ALA A 44 -15.97 -7.17 -19.10
N ALA A 45 -16.17 -6.78 -20.35
CA ALA A 45 -16.96 -7.54 -21.32
C ALA A 45 -16.17 -8.73 -21.92
N THR A 46 -15.84 -9.76 -21.13
CA THR A 46 -15.55 -11.16 -21.61
C THR A 46 -15.49 -12.24 -20.49
N ALA A 47 -15.75 -11.97 -19.19
CA ALA A 47 -15.90 -13.07 -18.19
C ALA A 47 -16.89 -12.73 -17.06
N PRO A 48 -17.56 -13.73 -16.43
CA PRO A 48 -18.59 -13.49 -15.42
C PRO A 48 -17.98 -12.81 -14.20
N ALA A 49 -18.53 -11.64 -13.82
CA ALA A 49 -18.05 -10.82 -12.70
C ALA A 49 -17.92 -11.61 -11.39
N GLU A 50 -18.80 -12.60 -11.14
CA GLU A 50 -18.76 -13.44 -9.93
C GLU A 50 -17.53 -14.34 -9.84
N THR A 51 -16.96 -14.77 -10.97
CA THR A 51 -15.74 -15.58 -10.99
C THR A 51 -14.51 -14.72 -10.68
N ARG A 52 -14.46 -13.49 -11.23
CA ARG A 52 -13.39 -12.52 -10.95
C ARG A 52 -13.38 -12.12 -9.48
N ASP A 53 -14.55 -11.74 -8.94
CA ASP A 53 -14.72 -11.38 -7.53
C ASP A 53 -14.21 -12.46 -6.56
N ASN A 54 -14.48 -13.74 -6.86
CA ASN A 54 -14.03 -14.84 -6.02
C ASN A 54 -12.52 -15.10 -6.15
N VAL A 55 -11.95 -14.94 -7.35
CA VAL A 55 -10.50 -15.05 -7.57
C VAL A 55 -9.75 -13.91 -6.87
N ASP A 56 -10.29 -12.69 -6.93
CA ASP A 56 -9.70 -11.53 -6.27
C ASP A 56 -9.77 -11.64 -4.75
N LYS A 57 -10.91 -12.11 -4.20
CA LYS A 57 -11.04 -12.44 -2.77
C LYS A 57 -10.11 -13.57 -2.33
N ALA A 58 -9.96 -14.61 -3.15
CA ALA A 58 -9.02 -15.70 -2.87
C ALA A 58 -7.58 -15.18 -2.86
N ARG A 59 -7.22 -14.32 -3.82
CA ARG A 59 -5.90 -13.68 -3.90
C ARG A 59 -5.65 -12.73 -2.73
N ALA A 60 -6.65 -11.96 -2.31
CA ALA A 60 -6.56 -11.04 -1.16
C ALA A 60 -6.09 -11.77 0.11
N ASN A 61 -6.49 -13.04 0.30
CA ASN A 61 -6.07 -13.86 1.44
C ASN A 61 -4.67 -14.49 1.28
N VAL A 62 -4.08 -14.51 0.08
CA VAL A 62 -2.73 -15.03 -0.11
C VAL A 62 -1.74 -14.12 0.64
N GLY A 63 -0.81 -14.72 1.38
CA GLY A 63 0.17 -13.99 2.19
C GLY A 63 1.60 -14.44 1.87
N PHE A 64 2.42 -14.56 2.91
CA PHE A 64 3.68 -15.30 2.82
C PHE A 64 3.41 -16.80 2.60
N VAL A 65 4.42 -17.52 2.11
CA VAL A 65 4.30 -18.97 1.81
C VAL A 65 3.88 -19.80 3.03
N ASP A 66 4.33 -19.42 4.23
CA ASP A 66 3.94 -20.06 5.48
C ASP A 66 4.06 -19.07 6.65
N GLN A 67 3.51 -19.46 7.81
CA GLN A 67 3.51 -18.64 9.02
C GLN A 67 4.93 -18.35 9.53
N ARG A 68 5.85 -19.31 9.41
CA ARG A 68 7.25 -19.12 9.85
C ARG A 68 7.93 -18.03 9.03
N ARG A 69 7.68 -17.95 7.72
CA ARG A 69 8.19 -16.88 6.86
C ARG A 69 7.61 -15.52 7.21
N LEU A 70 6.30 -15.45 7.50
CA LEU A 70 5.70 -14.21 8.01
C LEU A 70 6.35 -13.79 9.34
N ASP A 71 6.58 -14.72 10.26
CA ASP A 71 7.18 -14.47 11.56
C ASP A 71 8.61 -13.95 11.44
N GLU A 72 9.43 -14.61 10.61
CA GLU A 72 10.80 -14.18 10.29
C GLU A 72 10.83 -12.78 9.68
N HIS A 73 9.92 -12.48 8.75
CA HIS A 73 9.90 -11.20 8.07
C HIS A 73 9.41 -10.08 8.99
N TYR A 74 8.37 -10.34 9.79
CA TYR A 74 7.87 -9.41 10.78
C TYR A 74 8.91 -9.09 11.86
N ALA A 75 9.67 -10.09 12.34
CA ALA A 75 10.72 -9.86 13.32
C ALA A 75 11.84 -8.94 12.80
N LYS A 76 12.13 -8.99 11.48
CA LYS A 76 13.17 -8.17 10.85
C LYS A 76 12.67 -6.78 10.45
N HIS A 77 11.44 -6.69 9.95
CA HIS A 77 10.94 -5.52 9.21
C HIS A 77 9.71 -4.86 9.83
N GLY A 78 9.02 -5.52 10.76
CA GLY A 78 7.79 -5.01 11.36
C GLY A 78 7.95 -3.62 12.00
N ALA A 79 9.08 -3.40 12.67
CA ALA A 79 9.38 -2.12 13.33
C ALA A 79 9.53 -0.93 12.36
N GLU A 80 9.85 -1.18 11.07
CA GLU A 80 9.96 -0.13 10.04
C GLU A 80 8.59 0.54 9.75
N PHE A 81 7.51 -0.12 10.15
CA PHE A 81 6.12 0.34 10.00
C PHE A 81 5.52 0.87 11.30
N GLY A 82 6.35 1.03 12.34
CA GLY A 82 5.94 1.50 13.67
C GLY A 82 5.50 0.37 14.59
N ALA A 83 4.76 0.72 15.65
CA ALA A 83 4.22 -0.24 16.61
C ALA A 83 2.96 -0.91 16.05
N ILE A 84 3.14 -1.80 15.08
CA ILE A 84 2.05 -2.54 14.43
C ILE A 84 2.05 -4.01 14.81
N THR A 85 0.89 -4.66 14.75
CA THR A 85 0.80 -6.10 14.94
C THR A 85 1.32 -6.85 13.71
N LYS A 86 1.64 -8.13 13.87
CA LYS A 86 1.99 -9.02 12.75
C LYS A 86 0.88 -9.13 11.70
N GLN A 87 -0.38 -9.07 12.13
CA GLN A 87 -1.53 -9.11 11.24
C GLN A 87 -1.66 -7.82 10.44
N ASP A 88 -1.45 -6.66 11.07
CA ASP A 88 -1.42 -5.37 10.35
C ASP A 88 -0.29 -5.33 9.33
N TYR A 89 0.87 -5.88 9.68
CA TYR A 89 2.02 -5.99 8.77
C TYR A 89 1.68 -6.83 7.53
N LEU A 90 1.08 -8.02 7.72
CA LEU A 90 0.61 -8.85 6.61
C LEU A 90 -0.42 -8.11 5.75
N ARG A 91 -1.39 -7.43 6.39
CA ARG A 91 -2.43 -6.68 5.70
C ARG A 91 -1.83 -5.54 4.86
N GLN A 92 -0.87 -4.80 5.39
CA GLN A 92 -0.20 -3.73 4.63
C GLN A 92 0.56 -4.30 3.42
N ALA A 93 1.21 -5.45 3.57
CA ALA A 93 1.89 -6.13 2.47
C ALA A 93 0.89 -6.55 1.37
N GLN A 94 -0.26 -7.11 1.74
CA GLN A 94 -1.34 -7.48 0.83
C GLN A 94 -1.95 -6.25 0.14
N LEU A 95 -2.22 -5.18 0.88
CA LEU A 95 -2.74 -3.93 0.33
C LEU A 95 -1.81 -3.34 -0.74
N LEU A 96 -0.50 -3.29 -0.49
CA LEU A 96 0.45 -2.80 -1.50
C LEU A 96 0.54 -3.75 -2.71
N ARG A 97 0.49 -5.07 -2.47
CA ARG A 97 0.48 -6.09 -3.52
C ARG A 97 -0.74 -5.96 -4.44
N ASP A 98 -1.88 -5.53 -3.90
CA ASP A 98 -3.16 -5.46 -4.63
C ASP A 98 -3.55 -4.04 -5.05
N ALA A 99 -2.79 -3.02 -4.64
CA ALA A 99 -3.02 -1.62 -4.99
C ALA A 99 -3.10 -1.37 -6.51
N ALA A 100 -3.85 -0.35 -6.92
CA ALA A 100 -3.79 0.11 -8.31
C ALA A 100 -2.38 0.61 -8.65
N VAL A 101 -1.88 0.27 -9.84
CA VAL A 101 -0.60 0.78 -10.34
C VAL A 101 -0.80 2.18 -10.90
N GLY A 102 0.14 3.08 -10.65
CA GLY A 102 0.06 4.48 -11.03
C GLY A 102 -0.08 5.41 -9.82
N GLY A 103 0.07 6.70 -10.05
CA GLY A 103 0.18 7.68 -8.97
C GLY A 103 1.45 7.42 -8.13
N PRO A 104 1.34 7.15 -6.81
CA PRO A 104 2.51 6.91 -5.97
C PRO A 104 3.07 5.48 -6.07
N VAL A 105 2.32 4.53 -6.65
CA VAL A 105 2.73 3.12 -6.72
C VAL A 105 3.43 2.84 -8.05
N LEU A 106 4.70 2.44 -7.94
CA LEU A 106 5.51 1.92 -9.04
C LEU A 106 5.40 0.40 -9.09
N GLN A 107 5.46 -0.18 -10.29
CA GLN A 107 5.48 -1.63 -10.50
C GLN A 107 6.53 -2.02 -11.53
N THR A 108 7.24 -3.13 -11.27
CA THR A 108 8.05 -3.84 -12.25
C THR A 108 7.66 -5.32 -12.22
N VAL A 109 7.54 -5.93 -13.40
CA VAL A 109 7.35 -7.38 -13.57
C VAL A 109 8.61 -7.92 -14.25
N ARG A 110 9.26 -8.90 -13.62
CA ARG A 110 10.46 -9.55 -14.17
C ARG A 110 10.06 -10.73 -15.06
N ALA A 111 11.01 -11.19 -15.90
CA ALA A 111 10.81 -12.32 -16.81
C ALA A 111 10.44 -13.64 -16.08
N ASP A 112 10.91 -13.82 -14.85
CA ASP A 112 10.58 -14.97 -13.99
C ASP A 112 9.19 -14.89 -13.33
N GLY A 113 8.36 -13.91 -13.73
CA GLY A 113 7.00 -13.73 -13.24
C GLY A 113 6.90 -13.08 -11.85
N VAL A 114 8.03 -12.65 -11.27
CA VAL A 114 8.04 -11.95 -9.99
C VAL A 114 7.72 -10.48 -10.20
N THR A 115 6.72 -10.00 -9.48
CA THR A 115 6.31 -8.61 -9.48
C THR A 115 6.83 -7.90 -8.24
N THR A 116 7.39 -6.72 -8.43
CA THR A 116 7.78 -5.81 -7.34
C THR A 116 6.97 -4.54 -7.42
N ARG A 117 6.54 -4.02 -6.27
CA ARG A 117 5.91 -2.71 -6.16
C ARG A 117 6.58 -1.85 -5.12
N PHE A 118 6.57 -0.55 -5.36
CA PHE A 118 7.09 0.46 -4.44
C PHE A 118 6.09 1.60 -4.33
N ASP A 119 5.70 1.95 -3.11
CA ASP A 119 4.85 3.09 -2.82
C ASP A 119 5.70 4.28 -2.37
N ARG A 120 5.71 5.34 -3.17
CA ARG A 120 6.41 6.60 -2.91
C ARG A 120 5.93 7.34 -1.66
N GLN A 121 4.68 7.15 -1.25
CA GLN A 121 4.13 7.85 -0.09
C GLN A 121 4.61 7.23 1.22
N THR A 122 4.54 5.90 1.32
CA THR A 122 4.91 5.17 2.54
C THR A 122 6.37 4.75 2.56
N GLY A 123 7.04 4.75 1.41
CA GLY A 123 8.37 4.18 1.22
C GLY A 123 8.38 2.65 1.26
N ALA A 124 7.21 2.01 1.21
CA ALA A 124 7.09 0.57 1.32
C ALA A 124 7.39 -0.12 -0.01
N PHE A 125 8.07 -1.26 0.08
CA PHE A 125 8.42 -2.13 -1.04
C PHE A 125 7.85 -3.53 -0.79
N VAL A 126 7.27 -4.15 -1.83
CA VAL A 126 6.81 -5.55 -1.80
C VAL A 126 7.30 -6.28 -3.04
N ALA A 127 7.68 -7.55 -2.89
CA ALA A 127 7.87 -8.47 -4.02
C ALA A 127 7.02 -9.72 -3.84
N PHE A 128 6.43 -10.22 -4.92
CA PHE A 128 5.53 -11.37 -4.90
C PHE A 128 5.60 -12.17 -6.20
N ASN A 129 5.27 -13.46 -6.11
CA ASN A 129 5.18 -14.35 -7.26
C ASN A 129 3.90 -14.11 -8.08
N ALA A 130 3.83 -14.63 -9.30
CA ALA A 130 2.64 -14.52 -10.15
C ALA A 130 1.34 -15.00 -9.46
N ASN A 131 1.44 -16.02 -8.61
CA ASN A 131 0.34 -16.55 -7.80
C ASN A 131 -0.06 -15.66 -6.59
N GLY A 132 0.58 -14.50 -6.42
CA GLY A 132 0.30 -13.57 -5.32
C GLY A 132 1.05 -13.84 -4.02
N THR A 133 1.84 -14.92 -3.92
CA THR A 133 2.61 -15.23 -2.70
C THR A 133 3.65 -14.16 -2.45
N ILE A 134 3.61 -13.55 -1.26
CA ILE A 134 4.53 -12.50 -0.83
C ILE A 134 5.89 -13.11 -0.52
N ARG A 135 6.93 -12.58 -1.17
CA ARG A 135 8.33 -12.96 -0.94
C ARG A 135 8.98 -12.06 0.10
N THR A 136 8.66 -10.77 0.07
CA THR A 136 9.22 -9.75 0.96
C THR A 136 8.33 -8.53 1.04
N PHE A 137 8.38 -7.83 2.19
CA PHE A 137 7.75 -6.54 2.42
C PHE A 137 8.57 -5.72 3.43
N PHE A 138 9.01 -4.52 3.08
CA PHE A 138 9.85 -3.69 3.99
C PHE A 138 9.97 -2.24 3.50
N LYS A 139 10.65 -1.37 4.27
CA LYS A 139 10.99 -0.01 3.82
C LYS A 139 12.49 0.11 3.50
N PRO A 140 12.91 0.05 2.22
CA PRO A 140 14.31 0.21 1.89
C PRO A 140 14.83 1.60 2.29
N ASN A 141 16.01 1.65 2.91
CA ASN A 141 16.67 2.92 3.28
C ASN A 141 16.88 3.86 2.08
N ASP A 142 17.18 3.30 0.90
CA ASP A 142 17.38 4.06 -0.33
C ASP A 142 16.06 4.39 -1.07
N GLY A 143 14.91 4.00 -0.53
CA GLY A 143 13.59 4.26 -1.11
C GLY A 143 13.48 3.82 -2.57
N GLU A 144 13.05 4.74 -3.43
CA GLU A 144 12.86 4.46 -4.86
C GLU A 144 14.16 4.04 -5.56
N ARG A 145 15.33 4.49 -5.10
CA ARG A 145 16.61 4.06 -5.70
C ARG A 145 16.83 2.57 -5.51
N TYR A 146 16.46 2.01 -4.36
CA TYR A 146 16.48 0.55 -4.15
C TYR A 146 15.55 -0.15 -5.14
N TYR A 147 14.31 0.34 -5.28
CA TYR A 147 13.33 -0.22 -6.21
C TYR A 147 13.85 -0.26 -7.64
N ARG A 148 14.44 0.84 -8.14
CA ARG A 148 15.01 0.88 -9.50
C ARG A 148 16.13 -0.14 -9.70
N ARG A 149 17.03 -0.31 -8.72
CA ARG A 149 18.07 -1.36 -8.78
C ARG A 149 17.47 -2.77 -8.79
N GLN A 150 16.35 -3.01 -8.10
CA GLN A 150 15.66 -4.30 -8.17
C GLN A 150 15.01 -4.53 -9.53
N ALA A 151 14.48 -3.49 -10.16
CA ALA A 151 13.89 -3.56 -11.49
C ALA A 151 14.92 -3.91 -12.57
N GLU A 152 16.17 -3.45 -12.41
CA GLU A 152 17.29 -3.71 -13.33
C GLU A 152 17.91 -5.11 -13.18
N ARG A 153 17.55 -5.87 -12.13
CA ARG A 153 18.00 -7.25 -11.96
C ARG A 153 17.30 -8.15 -12.96
N THR A 154 17.92 -8.28 -14.13
CA THR A 154 17.58 -9.30 -15.13
C THR A 154 17.70 -10.66 -14.48
N GLY A 155 16.65 -11.48 -14.59
CA GLY A 155 16.73 -12.89 -14.21
C GLY A 155 17.64 -13.59 -15.22
N GLU A 156 18.87 -13.87 -14.81
CA GLU A 156 19.77 -14.81 -15.50
C GLU A 156 19.22 -16.24 -15.42
#